data_AF-A0A086LR62-F1
#
_entry.id   AF-A0A086LR62-F1
#
_cell.length_a   1.000
_cell.length_b   1.000
_cell.length_c   1.000
_cell.angle_alpha   90.00
_cell.angle_beta   90.00
_cell.angle_gamma   90.00
#
_symmetry.space_group_name_H-M   'P 1'
#
loop_
_entity.id
_entity.type
_entity.pdbx_description
1 polymer ?
#
loop_
_entity_poly.entity_id
_entity_poly.type
_entity_poly.pdbx_seq_one_letter_code
_entity_poly.pdbx_strand_id
1 'polypeptide(L)'
;MLVLVETPAGYGLFRVKNKKLLEVEDANDLTSFFASAEVAQKSVHLEAFAKFKDTKHALDEVLALRESKVGKSLKKFLKKHLLQTDASAQLAVSDKALGAAIRNKFGIDVVFTPTTHEIIRGIKEQLSNLLDGLSAKDRQQMAMSLAHSLNRFKLKFSPEKLDTMIIQAVALIDDLDRELNNFAMRLKEWYGWHFPELSKIVTDNLIYAKTVQLIGFRSNTRNVELSPLLPDE
;
A
#
# COMPACT_ATOMS: atom_id res chain seq x y z
N MET A 1 13.93 -28.81 13.66
CA MET A 1 12.77 -28.44 12.83
C MET A 1 12.81 -26.95 12.56
N LEU A 2 12.57 -26.55 11.32
CA LEU A 2 12.37 -25.17 10.89
C LEU A 2 10.88 -24.90 10.71
N VAL A 3 10.47 -23.65 10.89
CA VAL A 3 9.08 -23.21 10.78
C VAL A 3 9.02 -22.01 9.86
N LEU A 4 8.30 -22.14 8.75
CA LEU A 4 8.04 -21.03 7.83
C LEU A 4 6.81 -20.26 8.32
N VAL A 5 7.00 -18.97 8.59
CA VAL A 5 5.93 -18.07 9.02
C VAL A 5 5.74 -16.98 7.98
N GLU A 6 4.52 -16.91 7.45
CA GLU A 6 4.08 -15.91 6.50
C GLU A 6 3.49 -14.72 7.24
N THR A 7 3.93 -13.51 6.90
CA THR A 7 3.50 -12.28 7.56
C THR A 7 3.22 -11.19 6.52
N PRO A 8 2.43 -10.15 6.85
CA PRO A 8 2.22 -9.00 5.96
C PRO A 8 3.51 -8.26 5.60
N ALA A 9 4.55 -8.37 6.43
CA ALA A 9 5.83 -7.70 6.25
C ALA A 9 6.82 -8.54 5.41
N GLY A 10 6.61 -9.85 5.28
CA GLY A 10 7.57 -10.75 4.67
C GLY A 10 7.48 -12.20 5.15
N TYR A 11 8.50 -12.99 4.80
CA TYR A 11 8.66 -14.37 5.22
C TYR A 11 9.66 -14.47 6.38
N GLY A 12 9.26 -15.12 7.47
CA GLY A 12 10.15 -15.47 8.58
C GLY A 12 10.46 -16.95 8.59
N LEU A 13 11.72 -17.31 8.80
CA LEU A 13 12.16 -18.67 9.04
C LEU A 13 12.65 -18.79 10.47
N PHE A 14 11.97 -19.62 11.26
CA PHE A 14 12.25 -19.82 12.67
C PHE A 14 12.78 -21.22 12.92
N ARG A 15 13.80 -21.36 13.76
CA ARG A 15 14.26 -22.65 14.28
C ARG A 15 13.64 -22.91 15.64
N VAL A 16 13.06 -24.09 15.81
CA VAL A 16 12.61 -24.56 17.13
C VAL A 16 13.83 -24.98 17.93
N LYS A 17 14.08 -24.31 19.07
CA LYS A 17 15.19 -24.61 19.99
C LYS A 17 14.77 -25.62 21.04
N ASN A 18 13.58 -25.45 21.60
CA ASN A 18 13.10 -26.31 22.67
C ASN A 18 12.49 -27.60 22.10
N LYS A 19 13.18 -28.74 22.28
CA LYS A 19 12.72 -30.05 21.80
C LYS A 19 11.38 -30.47 22.39
N LYS A 20 11.02 -29.99 23.58
CA LYS A 20 9.72 -30.27 24.22
C LYS A 20 8.54 -29.81 23.35
N LEU A 21 8.69 -28.73 22.57
CA LEU A 21 7.66 -28.29 21.63
C LEU A 21 7.31 -29.33 20.56
N LEU A 22 8.25 -30.24 20.27
CA LEU A 22 8.07 -31.31 19.28
C LEU A 22 7.52 -32.59 19.91
N GLU A 23 7.60 -32.71 21.24
CA GLU A 23 7.18 -33.89 22.02
C GLU A 23 5.77 -33.74 22.61
N VAL A 24 5.23 -32.52 22.65
CA VAL A 24 3.87 -32.25 23.10
C VAL A 24 2.87 -32.76 22.06
N GLU A 25 2.08 -33.76 22.46
CA GLU A 25 1.02 -34.34 21.62
C GLU A 25 -0.25 -33.47 21.63
N ASP A 26 -0.57 -32.86 22.77
CA ASP A 26 -1.76 -32.02 22.93
C ASP A 26 -1.50 -30.55 22.57
N ALA A 27 -2.20 -30.08 21.53
CA ALA A 27 -2.03 -28.74 20.99
C ALA A 27 -2.33 -27.61 21.99
N ASN A 28 -3.16 -27.87 23.02
CA ASN A 28 -3.54 -26.87 24.03
C ASN A 28 -2.37 -26.49 24.95
N ASP A 29 -1.46 -27.42 25.22
CA ASP A 29 -0.32 -27.20 26.12
C ASP A 29 0.80 -26.37 25.48
N LEU A 30 0.79 -26.24 24.15
CA LEU A 30 1.75 -25.45 23.38
C LEU A 30 1.65 -23.95 23.65
N THR A 31 0.47 -23.46 24.06
CA THR A 31 0.23 -22.03 24.33
C THR A 31 1.12 -21.49 25.45
N SER A 32 1.43 -22.32 26.45
CA SER A 32 2.30 -21.96 27.58
C SER A 32 3.71 -21.54 27.13
N PHE A 33 4.22 -22.13 26.04
CA PHE A 33 5.54 -21.86 25.48
C PHE A 33 5.65 -20.52 24.73
N PHE A 34 4.53 -19.81 24.57
CA PHE A 34 4.44 -18.50 23.90
C PHE A 34 3.72 -17.45 24.75
N ALA A 35 3.48 -17.73 26.03
CA ALA A 35 2.76 -16.84 26.95
C ALA A 35 3.48 -15.50 27.19
N SER A 36 4.82 -15.48 27.15
CA SER A 36 5.62 -14.27 27.28
C SER A 36 6.75 -14.21 26.25
N ALA A 37 7.25 -13.01 25.99
CA ALA A 37 8.36 -12.77 25.06
C ALA A 37 9.61 -13.61 25.42
N GLU A 38 9.95 -13.67 26.70
CA GLU A 38 11.11 -14.41 27.20
C GLU A 38 11.00 -15.92 26.96
N VAL A 39 9.81 -16.49 27.21
CA VAL A 39 9.56 -17.92 26.99
C VAL A 39 9.59 -18.22 25.49
N ALA A 40 8.98 -17.34 24.67
CA ALA A 40 8.99 -17.48 23.21
C ALA A 40 10.41 -17.43 22.63
N GLN A 41 11.28 -16.52 23.09
CA GLN A 41 12.68 -16.44 22.64
C GLN A 41 13.53 -17.65 23.06
N LYS A 42 13.17 -18.33 24.16
CA LYS A 42 13.78 -19.62 24.55
C LYS A 42 13.25 -20.78 23.71
N SER A 43 11.98 -20.71 23.33
CA SER A 43 11.27 -21.72 22.53
C SER A 43 11.72 -21.75 21.06
N VAL A 44 11.82 -20.58 20.43
CA VAL A 44 12.11 -20.41 19.00
C VAL A 44 13.13 -19.30 18.77
N HIS A 45 13.83 -19.37 17.64
CA HIS A 45 14.79 -18.35 17.22
C HIS A 45 14.60 -18.01 15.75
N LEU A 46 14.59 -16.71 15.43
CA LEU A 46 14.57 -16.24 14.05
C LEU A 46 15.91 -16.50 13.39
N GLU A 47 15.94 -17.32 12.35
CA GLU A 47 17.16 -17.54 11.55
C GLU A 47 17.31 -16.53 10.43
N ALA A 48 16.19 -16.22 9.79
CA ALA A 48 16.18 -15.35 8.64
C ALA A 48 14.81 -14.70 8.47
N PHE A 49 14.84 -13.45 8.02
CA PHE A 49 13.64 -12.72 7.65
C PHE A 49 13.83 -12.07 6.28
N ALA A 50 12.91 -12.35 5.36
CA ALA A 50 12.85 -11.72 4.06
C ALA A 50 11.69 -10.72 4.02
N LYS A 51 12.04 -9.44 4.26
CA LYS A 51 11.09 -8.33 4.17
C LYS A 51 10.65 -8.10 2.72
N PHE A 52 9.37 -7.82 2.52
CA PHE A 52 8.87 -7.37 1.23
C PHE A 52 9.36 -5.95 0.92
N LYS A 53 9.72 -5.71 -0.35
CA LYS A 53 10.26 -4.42 -0.79
C LYS A 53 9.21 -3.31 -0.72
N ASP A 54 8.01 -3.60 -1.22
CA ASP A 54 6.89 -2.68 -1.29
C ASP A 54 5.56 -3.45 -1.25
N THR A 55 4.44 -2.72 -1.20
CA THR A 55 3.09 -3.29 -1.15
C THR A 55 2.72 -4.06 -2.41
N LYS A 56 3.27 -3.71 -3.58
CA LYS A 56 2.99 -4.43 -4.84
C LYS A 56 3.62 -5.82 -4.82
N HIS A 57 4.88 -5.89 -4.41
CA HIS A 57 5.60 -7.14 -4.20
C HIS A 57 4.91 -8.01 -3.13
N ALA A 58 4.46 -7.42 -2.02
CA ALA A 58 3.68 -8.13 -1.01
C ALA A 58 2.37 -8.69 -1.59
N LEU A 59 1.67 -7.92 -2.42
CA LEU A 59 0.44 -8.37 -3.09
C LEU A 59 0.70 -9.55 -4.02
N ASP A 60 1.73 -9.49 -4.86
CA ASP A 60 2.08 -10.57 -5.79
C ASP A 60 2.40 -11.88 -5.06
N GLU A 61 3.18 -11.80 -3.98
CA GLU A 61 3.53 -12.96 -3.17
C GLU A 61 2.29 -13.51 -2.42
N VAL A 62 1.39 -12.67 -1.93
CA VAL A 62 0.12 -13.11 -1.30
C VAL A 62 -0.83 -13.75 -2.30
N LEU A 63 -0.89 -13.25 -3.54
CA LEU A 63 -1.66 -13.89 -4.61
C LEU A 63 -1.11 -15.28 -4.94
N ALA A 64 0.22 -15.44 -4.96
CA ALA A 64 0.84 -16.74 -5.13
C ALA A 64 0.54 -17.69 -3.96
N LEU A 65 0.63 -17.21 -2.71
CA LEU A 65 0.28 -17.98 -1.52
C LEU A 65 -1.18 -18.43 -1.51
N ARG A 66 -2.11 -17.57 -1.93
CA ARG A 66 -3.54 -17.91 -2.04
C ARG A 66 -3.80 -19.08 -2.99
N GLU A 67 -2.98 -19.23 -4.02
CA GLU A 67 -3.03 -20.35 -4.96
C GLU A 67 -2.10 -21.51 -4.57
N SER A 68 -1.55 -21.47 -3.34
CA SER A 68 -0.58 -22.44 -2.81
C SER A 68 0.67 -22.61 -3.71
N LYS A 69 1.05 -21.54 -4.42
CA LYS A 69 2.21 -21.51 -5.31
C LYS A 69 3.41 -20.88 -4.60
N VAL A 70 4.57 -21.50 -4.75
CA VAL A 70 5.84 -20.91 -4.29
C VAL A 70 6.22 -19.73 -5.19
N GLY A 71 6.05 -18.51 -4.67
CA GLY A 71 6.42 -17.24 -5.30
C GLY A 71 7.92 -17.10 -5.58
N LYS A 72 8.31 -16.06 -6.34
CA LYS A 72 9.71 -15.85 -6.73
C LYS A 72 10.56 -15.47 -5.52
N SER A 73 10.04 -14.62 -4.64
CA SER A 73 10.73 -14.20 -3.42
C SER A 73 10.85 -15.38 -2.45
N LEU A 74 9.75 -16.10 -2.20
CA LEU A 74 9.77 -17.28 -1.34
C LEU A 74 10.75 -18.34 -1.85
N LYS A 75 10.79 -18.60 -3.17
CA LYS A 75 11.73 -19.55 -3.76
C LYS A 75 13.19 -19.15 -3.49
N LYS A 76 13.53 -17.88 -3.67
CA LYS A 76 14.90 -17.38 -3.40
C LYS A 76 15.25 -17.47 -1.92
N PHE A 77 14.32 -17.11 -1.05
CA PHE A 77 14.48 -17.15 0.39
C PHE A 77 14.74 -18.57 0.90
N LEU A 78 13.89 -19.53 0.52
CA LEU A 78 14.04 -20.93 0.90
C LEU A 78 15.32 -21.54 0.33
N LYS A 79 15.69 -21.25 -0.93
CA LYS A 79 16.98 -21.70 -1.50
C LYS A 79 18.17 -21.23 -0.67
N LYS A 80 18.17 -19.97 -0.23
CA LYS A 80 19.30 -19.39 0.49
C LYS A 80 19.51 -20.01 1.86
N HIS A 81 18.43 -20.27 2.59
CA HIS A 81 18.51 -20.66 4.01
C HIS A 81 18.33 -22.17 4.26
N LEU A 82 17.60 -22.88 3.40
CA LEU A 82 17.41 -24.33 3.56
C LEU A 82 18.60 -25.14 3.06
N LEU A 83 19.33 -24.68 2.04
CA LEU A 83 20.53 -25.37 1.51
C LEU A 83 21.76 -25.20 2.43
N GLN A 84 21.73 -24.26 3.37
CA GLN A 84 22.80 -24.02 4.34
C GLN A 84 22.59 -24.79 5.65
N THR A 85 21.42 -25.39 5.84
CA THR A 85 21.04 -26.11 7.05
C THR A 85 21.18 -27.62 6.82
N ASP A 86 21.49 -28.36 7.88
CA ASP A 86 21.56 -29.84 7.87
C ASP A 86 20.41 -30.45 7.05
N ALA A 87 20.78 -31.32 6.10
CA ALA A 87 19.88 -31.96 5.15
C ALA A 87 18.73 -32.79 5.79
N SER A 88 18.73 -32.96 7.11
CA SER A 88 17.72 -33.66 7.90
C SER A 88 16.67 -32.75 8.55
N ALA A 89 16.76 -31.43 8.38
CA ALA A 89 15.84 -30.50 9.04
C ALA A 89 14.45 -30.49 8.36
N GLN A 90 13.45 -31.03 9.05
CA GLN A 90 12.04 -30.90 8.68
C GLN A 90 11.57 -29.44 8.67
N LEU A 91 10.73 -29.09 7.69
CA LEU A 91 10.11 -27.75 7.56
C LEU A 91 8.61 -27.81 7.89
N ALA A 92 8.19 -27.08 8.91
CA ALA A 92 6.79 -26.87 9.24
C ALA A 92 6.20 -25.69 8.43
N VAL A 93 4.99 -25.89 7.89
CA VAL A 93 4.27 -24.89 7.07
C VAL A 93 2.81 -24.78 7.50
N SER A 94 2.15 -23.66 7.21
CA SER A 94 0.73 -23.44 7.55
C SER A 94 -0.26 -24.07 6.57
N ASP A 95 0.13 -24.30 5.32
CA ASP A 95 -0.74 -24.83 4.27
C ASP A 95 -0.17 -26.13 3.70
N LYS A 96 -0.98 -27.19 3.70
CA LYS A 96 -0.66 -28.51 3.17
C LYS A 96 -0.34 -28.46 1.66
N ALA A 97 -1.10 -27.69 0.88
CA ALA A 97 -0.90 -27.62 -0.58
C ALA A 97 0.40 -26.88 -0.92
N LEU A 98 0.67 -25.76 -0.23
CA LEU A 98 1.95 -25.07 -0.33
C LEU A 98 3.11 -25.98 0.11
N GLY A 99 2.92 -26.75 1.18
CA GLY A 99 3.89 -27.72 1.66
C GLY A 99 4.25 -28.77 0.62
N ALA A 100 3.26 -29.34 -0.07
CA ALA A 100 3.49 -30.25 -1.20
C ALA A 100 4.27 -29.58 -2.34
N ALA A 101 3.93 -28.32 -2.67
CA ALA A 101 4.65 -27.56 -3.69
C ALA A 101 6.11 -27.28 -3.31
N ILE A 102 6.40 -27.03 -2.02
CA ILE A 102 7.77 -26.86 -1.51
C ILE A 102 8.51 -28.20 -1.54
N ARG A 103 7.90 -29.29 -1.03
CA ARG A 103 8.48 -30.63 -1.05
C ARG A 103 8.90 -31.05 -2.46
N ASN A 104 8.01 -30.88 -3.44
CA ASN A 104 8.28 -31.24 -4.84
C ASN A 104 9.39 -30.38 -5.48
N LYS A 105 9.55 -29.13 -5.07
CA LYS A 105 10.56 -28.21 -5.65
C LYS A 105 11.94 -28.32 -5.01
N PHE A 106 12.01 -28.67 -3.73
CA PHE A 106 13.24 -28.60 -2.95
C PHE A 106 13.70 -29.95 -2.41
N GLY A 107 12.86 -30.98 -2.43
CA GLY A 107 13.20 -32.31 -1.93
C GLY A 107 13.31 -32.39 -0.40
N ILE A 108 12.67 -31.46 0.32
CA ILE A 108 12.75 -31.33 1.78
C ILE A 108 11.53 -31.99 2.40
N ASP A 109 11.70 -32.60 3.58
CA ASP A 109 10.58 -33.13 4.36
C ASP A 109 9.76 -31.97 4.95
N VAL A 110 8.47 -31.95 4.61
CA VAL A 110 7.55 -30.88 5.01
C VAL A 110 6.48 -31.46 5.92
N VAL A 111 6.33 -30.87 7.10
CA VAL A 111 5.40 -31.30 8.14
C VAL A 111 4.25 -30.31 8.22
N PHE A 112 3.04 -30.87 8.28
CA PHE A 112 1.80 -30.13 8.54
C PHE A 112 0.95 -30.98 9.48
N THR A 113 0.89 -30.56 10.74
CA THR A 113 0.11 -31.16 11.82
C THR A 113 -0.58 -30.07 12.64
N PRO A 114 -1.64 -30.40 13.41
CA PRO A 114 -2.26 -29.44 14.34
C PRO A 114 -1.24 -28.80 15.30
N THR A 115 -0.26 -29.56 15.78
CA THR A 115 0.82 -29.06 16.64
C THR A 115 1.69 -28.01 15.93
N THR A 116 2.08 -28.24 14.68
CA THR A 116 2.84 -27.23 13.91
C THR A 116 2.03 -25.96 13.64
N HIS A 117 0.70 -26.06 13.50
CA HIS A 117 -0.17 -24.90 13.32
C HIS A 117 -0.20 -24.03 14.58
N GLU A 118 -0.30 -24.63 15.76
CA GLU A 118 -0.23 -23.90 17.03
C GLU A 118 1.15 -23.29 17.30
N ILE A 119 2.25 -23.96 16.91
CA ILE A 119 3.58 -23.35 16.96
C ILE A 119 3.62 -22.08 16.08
N ILE A 120 3.11 -22.15 14.86
CA ILE A 120 3.06 -20.97 13.96
C ILE A 120 2.19 -19.86 14.55
N ARG A 121 1.08 -20.22 15.19
CA ARG A 121 0.21 -19.26 15.89
C ARG A 121 0.95 -18.56 17.02
N GLY A 122 1.61 -19.31 17.90
CA GLY A 122 2.39 -18.75 19.02
C GLY A 122 3.51 -17.82 18.53
N ILE A 123 4.20 -18.17 17.44
CA ILE A 123 5.18 -17.28 16.79
C ILE A 123 4.52 -16.00 16.26
N LYS A 124 3.32 -16.09 15.65
CA LYS A 124 2.59 -14.93 15.13
C LYS A 124 2.07 -13.99 16.23
N GLU A 125 1.73 -14.53 17.40
CA GLU A 125 1.33 -13.77 18.59
C GLU A 125 2.52 -12.99 19.16
N GLN A 126 3.69 -13.64 19.26
CA GLN A 126 4.91 -13.03 19.78
C GLN A 126 5.78 -12.35 18.70
N LEU A 127 5.25 -12.17 17.49
CA LEU A 127 6.04 -11.76 16.32
C LEU A 127 6.77 -10.43 16.55
N SER A 128 6.13 -9.45 17.16
CA SER A 128 6.72 -8.13 17.47
C SER A 128 7.88 -8.21 18.46
N ASN A 129 7.95 -9.27 19.27
CA ASN A 129 9.01 -9.51 20.26
C ASN A 129 10.11 -10.44 19.71
N LEU A 130 9.82 -11.16 18.62
CA LEU A 130 10.74 -12.09 17.95
C LEU A 130 11.42 -11.48 16.71
N LEU A 131 10.92 -10.34 16.23
CA LEU A 131 11.45 -9.59 15.10
C LEU A 131 11.87 -8.19 15.54
N ASP A 132 13.18 -7.95 15.56
CA ASP A 132 13.72 -6.63 15.82
C ASP A 132 13.35 -5.65 14.71
N GLY A 133 12.92 -4.44 15.09
CA GLY A 133 12.61 -3.37 14.15
C GLY A 133 11.26 -3.47 13.44
N LEU A 134 10.37 -4.38 13.85
CA LEU A 134 8.97 -4.41 13.39
C LEU A 134 8.03 -4.17 14.57
N SER A 135 7.57 -2.93 14.75
CA SER A 135 6.60 -2.62 15.79
C SER A 135 5.23 -3.25 15.48
N ALA A 136 4.43 -3.49 16.52
CA ALA A 136 3.05 -3.97 16.35
C ALA A 136 2.20 -3.02 15.48
N LYS A 137 2.44 -1.71 15.61
CA LYS A 137 1.76 -0.66 14.84
C LYS A 137 2.14 -0.73 13.36
N ASP A 138 3.42 -0.87 13.04
CA ASP A 138 3.89 -1.01 11.66
C ASP A 138 3.33 -2.27 11.01
N ARG A 139 3.31 -3.39 11.75
CA ARG A 139 2.70 -4.63 11.28
C ARG A 139 1.23 -4.44 10.94
N GLN A 140 0.46 -3.78 11.81
CA GLN A 140 -0.96 -3.52 11.57
C GLN A 140 -1.17 -2.61 10.35
N GLN A 141 -0.34 -1.59 10.17
CA GLN A 141 -0.40 -0.70 9.01
C GLN A 141 -0.05 -1.44 7.70
N MET A 142 0.96 -2.30 7.71
CA MET A 142 1.29 -3.15 6.56
C MET A 142 0.16 -4.13 6.24
N ALA A 143 -0.43 -4.77 7.26
CA ALA A 143 -1.58 -5.65 7.11
C ALA A 143 -2.78 -4.93 6.49
N MET A 144 -3.10 -3.73 6.97
CA MET A 144 -4.19 -2.89 6.45
C MET A 144 -3.95 -2.49 4.99
N SER A 145 -2.73 -2.02 4.67
CA SER A 145 -2.36 -1.61 3.31
C SER A 145 -2.44 -2.77 2.31
N LEU A 146 -1.97 -3.95 2.72
CA LEU A 146 -2.04 -5.17 1.94
C LEU A 146 -3.49 -5.65 1.77
N ALA A 147 -4.31 -5.63 2.83
CA ALA A 147 -5.73 -5.98 2.77
C ALA A 147 -6.50 -5.08 1.80
N HIS A 148 -6.29 -3.76 1.86
CA HIS A 148 -6.86 -2.83 0.89
C HIS A 148 -6.41 -3.13 -0.55
N SER A 149 -5.11 -3.40 -0.75
CA SER A 149 -4.57 -3.71 -2.08
C SER A 149 -5.16 -5.00 -2.65
N LEU A 150 -5.27 -6.04 -1.82
CA LEU A 150 -5.88 -7.32 -2.19
C LEU A 150 -7.37 -7.15 -2.54
N ASN A 151 -8.11 -6.38 -1.74
CA ASN A 151 -9.52 -6.12 -1.99
C ASN A 151 -9.73 -5.30 -3.28
N ARG A 152 -8.89 -4.28 -3.52
CA ARG A 152 -8.90 -3.52 -4.78
C ARG A 152 -8.61 -4.42 -5.98
N PHE A 153 -7.61 -5.31 -5.87
CA PHE A 153 -7.28 -6.27 -6.92
C PHE A 153 -8.45 -7.23 -7.22
N LYS A 154 -9.17 -7.69 -6.19
CA LYS A 154 -10.34 -8.56 -6.36
C LYS A 154 -11.54 -7.85 -6.96
N LEU A 155 -11.83 -6.64 -6.48
CA LEU A 155 -13.01 -5.88 -6.93
C LEU A 155 -12.84 -5.37 -8.36
N LYS A 156 -11.60 -5.09 -8.81
CA LYS A 156 -11.19 -4.58 -10.14
C LYS A 156 -11.82 -3.24 -10.57
N PHE A 157 -13.05 -2.94 -10.16
CA PHE A 157 -13.83 -1.77 -10.52
C PHE A 157 -14.87 -1.50 -9.43
N SER A 158 -15.03 -0.24 -9.02
CA SER A 158 -16.06 0.20 -8.06
C SER A 158 -16.78 1.38 -8.70
N PRO A 159 -18.04 1.19 -9.16
CA PRO A 159 -18.83 2.24 -9.80
C PRO A 159 -18.98 3.49 -8.92
N GLU A 160 -19.13 3.31 -7.60
CA GLU A 160 -19.25 4.39 -6.60
C GLU A 160 -18.10 5.41 -6.64
N LYS A 161 -16.89 4.98 -7.04
CA LYS A 161 -15.76 5.90 -7.19
C LYS A 161 -15.90 6.81 -8.40
N LEU A 162 -16.53 6.35 -9.48
CA LEU A 162 -16.76 7.19 -10.66
C LEU A 162 -17.81 8.26 -10.37
N ASP A 163 -18.90 7.87 -9.72
CA ASP A 163 -19.98 8.81 -9.38
C ASP A 163 -19.48 9.91 -8.44
N THR A 164 -18.62 9.55 -7.48
CA THR A 164 -17.98 10.52 -6.58
C THR A 164 -17.15 11.55 -7.36
N MET A 165 -16.40 11.14 -8.39
CA MET A 165 -15.61 12.06 -9.20
C MET A 165 -16.49 13.00 -10.02
N ILE A 166 -17.62 12.52 -10.53
CA ILE A 166 -18.58 13.35 -11.28
C ILE A 166 -19.22 14.39 -10.36
N ILE A 167 -19.69 13.98 -9.18
CA ILE A 167 -20.27 14.90 -8.18
C ILE A 167 -19.25 15.98 -7.80
N GLN A 168 -18.00 15.59 -7.55
CA GLN A 168 -16.92 16.52 -7.25
C GLN A 168 -16.59 17.46 -8.41
N ALA A 169 -16.60 16.98 -9.65
CA ALA A 169 -16.33 17.80 -10.82
C ALA A 169 -17.43 18.83 -11.07
N VAL A 170 -18.71 18.46 -10.93
CA VAL A 170 -19.84 19.40 -11.06
C VAL A 170 -19.76 20.49 -9.98
N ALA A 171 -19.55 20.10 -8.73
CA ALA A 171 -19.40 21.06 -7.64
C ALA A 171 -18.22 22.02 -7.85
N LEU A 172 -17.10 21.51 -8.36
CA LEU A 172 -15.93 22.33 -8.68
C LEU A 172 -16.20 23.33 -9.80
N ILE A 173 -16.96 22.95 -10.83
CA ILE A 173 -17.33 23.86 -11.92
C ILE A 173 -18.18 25.02 -11.38
N ASP A 174 -19.18 24.71 -10.55
CA ASP A 174 -20.05 25.74 -9.93
C ASP A 174 -19.25 26.72 -9.05
N ASP A 175 -18.31 26.19 -8.25
CA ASP A 175 -17.43 27.03 -7.43
C ASP A 175 -16.50 27.89 -8.30
N LEU A 176 -15.93 27.33 -9.38
CA LEU A 176 -15.07 28.06 -10.29
C LEU A 176 -15.81 29.19 -11.01
N ASP A 177 -17.05 28.97 -11.44
CA ASP A 177 -17.85 30.01 -12.10
C ASP A 177 -18.14 31.19 -11.17
N ARG A 178 -18.46 30.90 -9.89
CA ARG A 178 -18.65 31.95 -8.87
C ARG A 178 -17.37 32.75 -8.65
N GLU A 179 -16.24 32.07 -8.45
CA GLU A 179 -14.96 32.73 -8.19
C GLU A 179 -14.44 33.50 -9.41
N LEU A 180 -14.60 32.96 -10.62
CA LEU A 180 -14.26 33.65 -11.86
C LEU A 180 -15.03 34.97 -12.00
N ASN A 181 -16.33 34.97 -11.68
CA ASN A 181 -17.11 36.19 -11.72
C ASN A 181 -16.67 37.20 -10.64
N ASN A 182 -16.39 36.75 -9.42
CA ASN A 182 -15.85 37.61 -8.36
C ASN A 182 -14.53 38.27 -8.77
N PHE A 183 -13.60 37.49 -9.33
CA PHE A 183 -12.32 38.01 -9.82
C PHE A 183 -12.48 38.96 -10.99
N ALA A 184 -13.40 38.68 -11.92
CA ALA A 184 -13.66 39.57 -13.04
C ALA A 184 -14.25 40.92 -12.60
N MET A 185 -15.21 40.90 -11.68
CA MET A 185 -15.76 42.14 -11.09
C MET A 185 -14.67 42.92 -10.35
N ARG A 186 -13.82 42.23 -9.58
CA ARG A 186 -12.71 42.87 -8.86
C ARG A 186 -11.68 43.49 -9.81
N LEU A 187 -11.38 42.82 -10.92
CA LEU A 187 -10.48 43.34 -11.96
C LEU A 187 -11.08 44.59 -12.62
N LYS A 188 -12.38 44.56 -12.96
CA LYS A 188 -13.10 45.71 -13.52
C LYS A 188 -13.12 46.91 -12.58
N GLU A 189 -13.30 46.68 -11.27
CA GLU A 189 -13.19 47.75 -10.27
C GLU A 189 -11.78 48.35 -10.24
N TRP A 190 -10.75 47.51 -10.09
CA TRP A 190 -9.36 47.95 -9.97
C TRP A 190 -8.87 48.71 -11.21
N TYR A 191 -9.07 48.14 -12.39
CA TYR A 191 -8.64 48.78 -13.63
C TYR A 191 -9.55 49.95 -14.02
N GLY A 192 -10.82 49.94 -13.58
CA GLY A 192 -11.76 51.04 -13.76
C GLY A 192 -11.31 52.35 -13.10
N TRP A 193 -10.51 52.31 -12.03
CA TRP A 193 -9.89 53.53 -11.46
C TRP A 193 -8.93 54.21 -12.43
N HIS A 194 -8.30 53.44 -13.31
CA HIS A 194 -7.32 53.93 -14.29
C HIS A 194 -7.96 54.22 -15.66
N PHE A 195 -8.83 53.32 -16.11
CA PHE A 195 -9.48 53.40 -17.41
C PHE A 195 -10.98 52.99 -17.31
N PRO A 196 -11.85 53.88 -16.79
CA PRO A 196 -13.25 53.57 -16.49
C PRO A 196 -14.13 53.33 -17.71
N GLU A 197 -13.76 53.86 -18.88
CA GLU A 197 -14.53 53.71 -20.11
C GLU A 197 -14.47 52.27 -20.66
N LEU A 198 -13.36 51.55 -20.41
CA LEU A 198 -13.15 50.20 -20.93
C LEU A 198 -14.18 49.19 -20.41
N SER A 199 -14.60 49.31 -19.15
CA SER A 199 -15.57 48.38 -18.53
C SER A 199 -16.99 48.56 -19.05
N LYS A 200 -17.30 49.71 -19.66
CA LYS A 200 -18.57 49.96 -20.33
C LYS A 200 -18.60 49.43 -21.77
N ILE A 201 -17.44 49.40 -22.43
CA ILE A 201 -17.28 48.96 -23.82
C ILE A 201 -17.19 47.43 -23.87
N VAL A 202 -16.32 46.84 -23.04
CA VAL A 202 -16.10 45.39 -23.03
C VAL A 202 -16.89 44.74 -21.90
N THR A 203 -18.04 44.16 -22.26
CA THR A 203 -18.97 43.55 -21.31
C THR A 203 -18.53 42.16 -20.87
N ASP A 204 -17.96 41.35 -21.77
CA ASP A 204 -17.47 40.00 -21.48
C ASP A 204 -16.25 40.02 -20.54
N ASN A 205 -16.32 39.25 -19.46
CA ASN A 205 -15.31 39.20 -18.41
C ASN A 205 -13.96 38.64 -18.87
N LEU A 206 -13.98 37.62 -19.73
CA LEU A 206 -12.78 36.95 -20.23
C LEU A 206 -12.07 37.82 -21.27
N ILE A 207 -12.82 38.45 -22.18
CA ILE A 207 -12.28 39.40 -23.13
C ILE A 207 -11.74 40.63 -22.40
N TYR A 208 -12.44 41.14 -21.37
CA TYR A 208 -11.99 42.25 -20.55
C TYR A 208 -10.63 41.95 -19.91
N ALA A 209 -10.47 40.77 -19.29
CA ALA A 209 -9.22 40.38 -18.66
C ALA A 209 -8.05 40.31 -19.65
N LYS A 210 -8.27 39.71 -20.84
CA LYS A 210 -7.26 39.66 -21.90
C LYS A 210 -6.90 41.04 -22.44
N THR A 211 -7.89 41.91 -22.57
CA THR A 211 -7.71 43.30 -23.04
C THR A 211 -6.88 44.11 -22.06
N VAL A 212 -7.18 44.02 -20.76
CA VAL A 212 -6.38 44.66 -19.70
C VAL A 212 -4.93 44.18 -19.73
N GLN A 213 -4.72 42.88 -19.93
CA GLN A 213 -3.38 42.29 -20.01
C GLN A 213 -2.57 42.83 -21.20
N LEU A 214 -3.20 43.01 -22.37
CA LEU A 214 -2.53 43.54 -23.57
C LEU A 214 -2.28 45.04 -23.50
N ILE A 215 -3.26 45.82 -23.02
CA ILE A 215 -3.14 47.28 -22.95
C ILE A 215 -2.09 47.68 -21.90
N GLY A 216 -2.14 47.09 -20.70
CA GLY A 216 -1.35 47.56 -19.57
C GLY A 216 -1.77 48.98 -19.16
N PHE A 217 -0.94 49.99 -19.43
CA PHE A 217 -1.30 51.39 -19.16
C PHE A 217 -2.14 52.00 -20.29
N ARG A 218 -3.16 52.82 -19.95
CA ARG A 218 -4.04 53.53 -20.89
C ARG A 218 -3.32 54.30 -22.02
N SER A 219 -2.10 54.78 -21.82
CA SER A 219 -1.32 55.47 -22.86
C SER A 219 -0.90 54.54 -24.00
N ASN A 220 -0.74 53.25 -23.69
CA ASN A 220 -0.30 52.23 -24.64
C ASN A 220 -1.42 51.71 -25.54
N THR A 221 -2.69 52.05 -25.28
CA THR A 221 -3.84 51.62 -26.07
C THR A 221 -3.71 51.95 -27.57
N ARG A 222 -2.94 53.00 -27.92
CA ARG A 222 -2.69 53.38 -29.33
C ARG A 222 -1.73 52.46 -30.07
N ASN A 223 -0.88 51.74 -29.34
CA ASN A 223 0.20 50.92 -29.90
C ASN A 223 -0.13 49.42 -29.87
N VAL A 224 -1.29 49.04 -29.33
CA VAL A 224 -1.70 47.65 -29.13
C VAL A 224 -2.81 47.32 -30.11
N GLU A 225 -2.65 46.21 -30.83
CA GLU A 225 -3.69 45.67 -31.70
C GLU A 225 -4.73 44.89 -30.88
N LEU A 226 -6.00 45.31 -30.96
CA LEU A 226 -7.12 44.72 -30.23
C LEU A 226 -8.11 43.93 -31.11
N SER A 227 -7.98 44.01 -32.43
CA SER A 227 -8.82 43.30 -33.41
C SER A 227 -8.90 41.77 -33.22
N PRO A 228 -7.90 41.07 -32.64
CA PRO A 228 -8.05 39.64 -32.32
C PRO A 228 -9.01 39.35 -31.15
N LEU A 229 -9.31 40.33 -30.31
CA LEU A 229 -10.11 40.17 -29.10
C LEU A 229 -11.46 40.88 -29.17
N LEU A 230 -11.55 41.98 -29.93
CA LEU A 230 -12.76 42.79 -30.08
C LEU A 230 -13.11 42.88 -31.57
N PRO A 231 -14.38 42.69 -31.96
CA PRO A 231 -14.82 42.97 -33.32
C PRO A 231 -14.62 44.45 -33.66
N ASP A 232 -14.28 44.74 -34.92
CA ASP A 232 -14.17 46.12 -35.44
C ASP A 232 -15.58 46.68 -35.72
N GLU A 233 -16.31 47.08 -34.69
CA GLU A 233 -17.51 47.94 -34.79
C GLU A 233 -17.30 49.28 -34.07
#